data_AF-A0A8T0N4X1-F1
#
_entry.id   AF-A0A8T0N4X1-F1
#
_cell.length_a   1.000
_cell.length_b   1.000
_cell.length_c   1.000
_cell.angle_alpha   90.00
_cell.angle_beta   90.00
_cell.angle_gamma   90.00
#
_symmetry.space_group_name_H-M   'P 1'
#
loop_
_entity.id
_entity.type
_entity.pdbx_description
1 polymer ?
#
loop_
_entity_poly.entity_id
_entity_poly.type
_entity_poly.pdbx_seq_one_letter_code
_entity_poly.pdbx_strand_id
1 'polypeptide(L)'
;MPPNHKRRAPAMEPAAGGAGQQRQNKASAGKKAKKGGGCRWPAVKPKKDLQINRLKGTHLLTIPDFVTSAEAKAFIDVAESMGFTHQGSLGPLKGEAYRDNDRISVTDPLLAQAIWESGINRIFTDINVSGKAATGLNPNIRFYRYTEGQRFGRHIDESVDLGDGSKTYYTLLIYLSGKGSAKDSSGQALIGGETVFYDQRGGIVAEVAPVQGMALLHLHGAKCMLHEARVVKKNTKAKEAIYADVDYTWQLKFQNLVVLAETLEAKQMGLVLVVVQYEQNMNRTL
;
A
#
# COMPACT_ATOMS: atom_id res chain seq x y z
N MET A 1 13.95 44.29 70.41
CA MET A 1 15.10 43.37 70.32
C MET A 1 15.25 42.85 68.90
N PRO A 2 16.38 43.13 68.20
CA PRO A 2 16.84 42.43 66.99
C PRO A 2 17.90 41.36 67.39
N PRO A 3 18.75 40.76 66.50
CA PRO A 3 18.75 40.56 65.03
C PRO A 3 18.93 39.05 64.63
N ASN A 4 18.63 38.62 63.40
CA ASN A 4 19.52 38.47 62.21
C ASN A 4 20.82 37.66 62.44
N HIS A 5 21.12 36.64 61.61
CA HIS A 5 22.32 36.62 60.74
C HIS A 5 22.56 35.31 59.96
N LYS A 6 22.91 35.53 58.68
CA LYS A 6 23.53 34.66 57.68
C LYS A 6 24.91 34.11 58.10
N ARG A 7 25.42 33.17 57.27
CA ARG A 7 26.84 32.76 56.95
C ARG A 7 27.17 31.36 57.50
N ARG A 8 27.98 30.50 56.87
CA ARG A 8 28.86 30.51 55.68
C ARG A 8 29.28 29.05 55.44
N ALA A 9 29.64 28.69 54.21
CA ALA A 9 30.47 27.51 53.93
C ALA A 9 31.91 27.69 54.45
N PRO A 10 32.68 26.60 54.59
CA PRO A 10 33.95 26.56 53.87
C PRO A 10 34.24 25.23 53.17
N ALA A 11 35.03 25.33 52.09
CA ALA A 11 35.66 24.24 51.36
C ALA A 11 37.03 23.90 51.97
N MET A 12 37.51 22.66 51.77
CA MET A 12 38.84 22.31 51.22
C MET A 12 39.09 20.79 51.27
N GLU A 13 39.45 20.23 50.11
CA GLU A 13 40.19 18.96 49.87
C GLU A 13 41.64 19.04 50.45
N PRO A 14 42.59 18.06 50.31
CA PRO A 14 42.63 16.85 49.45
C PRO A 14 43.32 15.58 50.04
N ALA A 15 43.38 14.49 49.24
CA ALA A 15 44.44 13.47 49.08
C ALA A 15 43.81 12.07 48.80
N ALA A 16 43.80 11.54 47.59
CA ALA A 16 44.90 10.91 46.82
C ALA A 16 45.07 9.40 47.10
N GLY A 17 44.95 8.60 46.03
CA GLY A 17 45.69 7.33 45.85
C GLY A 17 44.85 6.05 45.76
N GLY A 18 44.87 5.37 44.60
CA GLY A 18 44.50 3.95 44.51
C GLY A 18 43.96 3.51 43.15
N ALA A 19 44.85 3.25 42.20
CA ALA A 19 44.55 2.72 40.87
C ALA A 19 44.28 1.20 40.86
N GLY A 20 43.47 0.76 39.89
CA GLY A 20 43.66 -0.52 39.20
C GLY A 20 42.67 -1.65 39.51
N GLN A 21 41.73 -1.89 38.61
CA GLN A 21 41.79 -3.03 37.66
C GLN A 21 40.50 -3.15 36.85
N GLN A 22 40.63 -2.92 35.54
CA GLN A 22 39.70 -3.35 34.52
C GLN A 22 39.58 -4.88 34.55
N ARG A 23 38.36 -5.41 34.64
CA ARG A 23 38.04 -6.76 34.18
C ARG A 23 37.21 -6.68 32.91
N GLN A 24 37.91 -6.79 31.79
CA GLN A 24 37.35 -7.26 30.54
C GLN A 24 36.90 -8.71 30.72
N ASN A 25 35.64 -9.01 30.40
CA ASN A 25 35.27 -10.37 30.01
C ASN A 25 34.66 -10.30 28.61
N LYS A 26 35.52 -10.62 27.63
CA LYS A 26 35.11 -11.11 26.31
C LYS A 26 34.47 -12.49 26.51
N ALA A 27 33.22 -12.62 26.10
CA ALA A 27 32.66 -13.91 25.70
C ALA A 27 31.79 -13.68 24.47
N SER A 28 32.44 -13.73 23.32
CA SER A 28 31.86 -13.90 22.00
C SER A 28 31.18 -15.27 21.93
N ALA A 29 29.85 -15.29 22.05
CA ALA A 29 29.03 -16.39 21.58
C ALA A 29 28.26 -15.88 20.36
N GLY A 30 28.73 -16.25 19.17
CA GLY A 30 28.08 -15.94 17.91
C GLY A 30 26.64 -16.46 17.93
N LYS A 31 25.69 -15.54 18.11
CA LYS A 31 24.32 -15.78 17.67
C LYS A 31 24.39 -15.91 16.16
N LYS A 32 24.41 -17.15 15.67
CA LYS A 32 24.04 -17.47 14.29
C LYS A 32 22.76 -16.72 14.01
N ALA A 33 22.85 -15.68 13.18
CA ALA A 33 21.68 -15.09 12.55
C ALA A 33 20.91 -16.26 11.95
N LYS A 34 19.71 -16.53 12.47
CA LYS A 34 18.77 -17.40 11.77
C LYS A 34 18.60 -16.79 10.40
N LYS A 35 19.11 -17.46 9.36
CA LYS A 35 18.73 -17.19 7.98
C LYS A 35 17.20 -17.12 7.99
N GLY A 36 16.66 -15.96 7.62
CA GLY A 36 15.22 -15.74 7.57
C GLY A 36 14.60 -16.81 6.70
N GLY A 37 13.86 -17.74 7.31
CA GLY A 37 12.85 -18.48 6.59
C GLY A 37 11.77 -17.48 6.24
N GLY A 38 11.96 -16.77 5.13
CA GLY A 38 11.02 -15.77 4.66
C GLY A 38 9.66 -16.43 4.50
N CYS A 39 8.67 -15.96 5.24
CA CYS A 39 7.29 -16.39 5.03
C CYS A 39 6.94 -16.01 3.59
N ARG A 40 6.75 -17.02 2.74
CA ARG A 40 6.47 -16.81 1.32
C ARG A 40 4.97 -16.60 1.16
N TRP A 41 4.58 -15.47 0.60
CA TRP A 41 3.19 -15.22 0.22
C TRP A 41 2.66 -16.33 -0.70
N PRO A 42 1.35 -16.64 -0.65
CA PRO A 42 0.77 -17.61 -1.56
C PRO A 42 0.90 -17.15 -3.02
N ALA A 43 0.97 -18.11 -3.94
CA ALA A 43 1.02 -17.81 -5.35
C ALA A 43 -0.31 -17.23 -5.82
N VAL A 44 -0.26 -16.13 -6.58
CA VAL A 44 -1.42 -15.54 -7.26
C VAL A 44 -1.47 -16.13 -8.66
N LYS A 45 -2.49 -16.95 -8.96
CA LYS A 45 -2.60 -17.60 -10.28
C LYS A 45 -3.03 -16.58 -11.34
N PRO A 46 -2.57 -16.67 -12.60
CA PRO A 46 -3.11 -15.83 -13.68
C PRO A 46 -4.62 -16.03 -13.87
N LYS A 47 -5.35 -14.92 -14.07
CA LYS A 47 -6.80 -14.84 -14.30
C LYS A 47 -7.00 -14.36 -15.74
N LYS A 48 -7.77 -15.10 -16.54
CA LYS A 48 -7.95 -14.81 -17.97
C LYS A 48 -9.18 -13.93 -18.26
N ASP A 49 -10.23 -14.08 -17.45
CA ASP A 49 -11.57 -13.55 -17.76
C ASP A 49 -12.08 -12.62 -16.65
N LEU A 50 -11.25 -11.67 -16.22
CA LEU A 50 -11.62 -10.68 -15.20
C LEU A 50 -12.77 -9.80 -15.71
N GLN A 51 -13.91 -9.86 -15.03
CA GLN A 51 -15.06 -9.01 -15.32
C GLN A 51 -14.90 -7.67 -14.62
N ILE A 52 -15.08 -6.56 -15.35
CA ILE A 52 -14.94 -5.21 -14.80
C ILE A 52 -16.32 -4.57 -14.72
N ASN A 53 -16.75 -4.27 -13.50
CA ASN A 53 -17.98 -3.53 -13.24
C ASN A 53 -17.65 -2.08 -12.92
N ARG A 54 -18.07 -1.16 -13.80
CA ARG A 54 -17.90 0.29 -13.58
C ARG A 54 -19.11 0.84 -12.85
N LEU A 55 -18.92 1.49 -11.70
CA LEU A 55 -20.03 2.15 -11.02
C LEU A 55 -20.35 3.46 -11.75
N LYS A 56 -21.56 3.55 -12.31
CA LYS A 56 -21.99 4.67 -13.16
C LYS A 56 -21.76 6.01 -12.49
N GLY A 57 -21.26 6.98 -13.26
CA GLY A 57 -21.00 8.34 -12.77
C GLY A 57 -19.79 8.48 -11.85
N THR A 58 -18.96 7.42 -11.70
CA THR A 58 -17.78 7.43 -10.84
C THR A 58 -16.55 6.85 -11.55
N HIS A 59 -15.38 7.00 -10.92
CA HIS A 59 -14.15 6.32 -11.31
C HIS A 59 -13.88 5.04 -10.50
N LEU A 60 -14.94 4.42 -9.96
CA LEU A 60 -14.86 3.18 -9.19
C LEU A 60 -15.07 1.97 -10.11
N LEU A 61 -14.20 0.98 -9.95
CA LEU A 61 -14.27 -0.29 -10.67
C LEU A 61 -14.29 -1.41 -9.65
N THR A 62 -15.20 -2.37 -9.78
CA THR A 62 -15.14 -3.63 -9.04
C THR A 62 -14.85 -4.78 -9.97
N ILE A 63 -14.09 -5.75 -9.46
CA ILE A 63 -13.68 -6.96 -10.17
C ILE A 63 -14.10 -8.13 -9.28
N PRO A 64 -15.30 -8.71 -9.46
CA PRO A 64 -15.71 -9.89 -8.71
C PRO A 64 -14.77 -11.05 -9.02
N ASP A 65 -14.62 -11.96 -8.05
CA ASP A 65 -13.86 -13.20 -8.19
C ASP A 65 -12.40 -12.98 -8.66
N PHE A 66 -11.79 -11.86 -8.28
CA PHE A 66 -10.40 -11.55 -8.59
C PHE A 66 -9.43 -12.57 -7.94
N VAL A 67 -9.60 -12.86 -6.66
CA VAL A 67 -8.92 -13.98 -5.99
C VAL A 67 -9.93 -15.03 -5.54
N THR A 68 -9.57 -16.29 -5.66
CA THR A 68 -10.41 -17.41 -5.20
C THR A 68 -10.50 -17.45 -3.67
N SER A 69 -11.52 -18.08 -3.11
CA SER A 69 -11.62 -18.30 -1.66
C SER A 69 -10.40 -19.03 -1.07
N ALA A 70 -9.77 -19.93 -1.85
CA ALA A 70 -8.56 -20.63 -1.45
C ALA A 70 -7.33 -19.70 -1.41
N GLU A 71 -7.14 -18.85 -2.43
CA GLU A 71 -6.09 -17.82 -2.43
C GLU A 71 -6.31 -16.83 -1.28
N ALA A 72 -7.55 -16.36 -1.09
CA ALA A 72 -7.91 -15.42 -0.03
C ALA A 72 -7.59 -16.01 1.36
N LYS A 73 -7.98 -17.26 1.61
CA LYS A 73 -7.65 -17.96 2.85
C LYS A 73 -6.14 -18.09 3.05
N ALA A 74 -5.41 -18.47 2.00
CA ALA A 74 -3.96 -18.61 2.10
C ALA A 74 -3.24 -17.28 2.43
N PHE A 75 -3.75 -16.15 1.90
CA PHE A 75 -3.24 -14.83 2.27
C PHE A 75 -3.54 -14.49 3.73
N ILE A 76 -4.76 -14.77 4.20
CA ILE A 76 -5.14 -14.56 5.60
C ILE A 76 -4.26 -15.40 6.53
N ASP A 77 -4.10 -16.70 6.26
CA ASP A 77 -3.29 -17.60 7.10
C ASP A 77 -1.83 -17.10 7.22
N VAL A 78 -1.23 -16.64 6.11
CA VAL A 78 0.11 -16.06 6.11
C VAL A 78 0.15 -14.75 6.90
N ALA A 79 -0.79 -13.83 6.67
CA ALA A 79 -0.86 -12.56 7.38
C ALA A 79 -1.04 -12.75 8.89
N GLU A 80 -1.93 -13.65 9.31
CA GLU A 80 -2.12 -14.00 10.72
C GLU A 80 -0.83 -14.56 11.35
N SER A 81 -0.11 -15.43 10.63
CA SER A 81 1.17 -15.98 11.11
C SER A 81 2.27 -14.93 11.28
N MET A 82 2.22 -13.83 10.52
CA MET A 82 3.14 -12.71 10.65
C MET A 82 2.82 -11.81 11.85
N GLY A 83 1.55 -11.81 12.28
CA GLY A 83 1.05 -10.98 13.38
C GLY A 83 0.70 -9.57 12.92
N PHE A 84 -0.52 -9.14 13.21
CA PHE A 84 -0.95 -7.77 12.96
C PHE A 84 -0.54 -6.82 14.08
N THR A 85 -0.21 -5.57 13.71
CA THR A 85 -0.04 -4.48 14.67
C THR A 85 -1.27 -3.60 14.67
N HIS A 86 -1.86 -3.38 15.83
CA HIS A 86 -2.97 -2.45 15.99
C HIS A 86 -2.56 -1.01 15.64
N GLN A 87 -3.39 -0.33 14.86
CA GLN A 87 -3.25 1.05 14.43
C GLN A 87 -4.48 1.83 14.91
N GLY A 88 -4.36 2.36 16.12
CA GLY A 88 -5.37 3.25 16.72
C GLY A 88 -4.93 4.70 16.66
N SER A 89 -5.85 5.59 16.31
CA SER A 89 -5.73 7.04 16.55
C SER A 89 -6.64 7.41 17.72
N LEU A 90 -6.18 8.28 18.63
CA LEU A 90 -7.01 8.84 19.71
C LEU A 90 -8.17 9.73 19.20
N GLY A 91 -8.21 9.95 17.88
CA GLY A 91 -9.08 10.85 17.16
C GLY A 91 -8.32 11.34 15.93
N PRO A 92 -8.99 11.88 14.91
CA PRO A 92 -8.28 12.61 13.87
C PRO A 92 -7.59 13.81 14.54
N LEU A 93 -6.25 13.83 14.61
CA LEU A 93 -5.54 15.11 14.72
C LEU A 93 -6.05 16.03 13.60
N LYS A 94 -5.99 17.35 13.77
CA LYS A 94 -6.50 18.27 12.74
C LYS A 94 -5.83 17.98 11.39
N GLY A 95 -6.61 17.42 10.45
CA GLY A 95 -6.13 17.01 9.12
C GLY A 95 -5.82 15.51 8.95
N GLU A 96 -5.88 14.71 10.02
CA GLU A 96 -5.76 13.25 9.93
C GLU A 96 -7.13 12.60 9.94
N ALA A 97 -7.21 11.34 9.51
CA ALA A 97 -8.42 10.56 9.57
C ALA A 97 -8.39 9.59 10.75
N TYR A 98 -9.55 9.39 11.38
CA TYR A 98 -9.69 8.42 12.46
C TYR A 98 -9.34 7.01 11.98
N ARG A 99 -8.39 6.33 12.61
CA ARG A 99 -7.99 4.96 12.32
C ARG A 99 -8.21 4.08 13.54
N ASP A 100 -8.86 2.96 13.31
CA ASP A 100 -8.94 1.85 14.24
C ASP A 100 -8.97 0.58 13.40
N ASN A 101 -7.80 -0.03 13.21
CA ASN A 101 -7.65 -1.30 12.52
C ASN A 101 -6.34 -2.00 12.88
N ASP A 102 -6.26 -3.27 12.55
CA ASP A 102 -5.05 -4.06 12.62
C ASP A 102 -4.34 -4.03 11.25
N ARG A 103 -3.03 -3.81 11.23
CA ARG A 103 -2.26 -3.65 9.99
C ARG A 103 -0.95 -4.43 9.98
N ILE A 104 -0.64 -5.00 8.81
CA ILE A 104 0.71 -5.38 8.39
C ILE A 104 1.10 -4.49 7.21
N SER A 105 2.36 -4.04 7.18
CA SER A 105 2.93 -3.30 6.06
C SER A 105 4.21 -4.01 5.63
N VAL A 106 4.32 -4.34 4.34
CA VAL A 106 5.51 -4.96 3.76
C VAL A 106 5.92 -4.20 2.51
N THR A 107 7.22 -4.19 2.24
CA THR A 107 7.75 -3.77 0.94
C THR A 107 8.15 -5.04 0.20
N ASP A 108 7.32 -5.49 -0.74
CA ASP A 108 7.52 -6.76 -1.44
C ASP A 108 7.30 -6.60 -2.96
N PRO A 109 8.37 -6.32 -3.73
CA PRO A 109 8.27 -6.16 -5.18
C PRO A 109 7.80 -7.43 -5.90
N LEU A 110 8.11 -8.62 -5.37
CA LEU A 110 7.73 -9.88 -6.00
C LEU A 110 6.24 -10.15 -5.84
N LEU A 111 5.67 -9.87 -4.68
CA LEU A 111 4.22 -9.93 -4.48
C LEU A 111 3.50 -8.89 -5.34
N ALA A 112 4.01 -7.66 -5.38
CA ALA A 112 3.44 -6.59 -6.22
C ALA A 112 3.41 -6.99 -7.70
N GLN A 113 4.53 -7.52 -8.20
CA GLN A 113 4.62 -8.05 -9.55
C GLN A 113 3.67 -9.23 -9.78
N ALA A 114 3.59 -10.19 -8.86
CA ALA A 114 2.70 -11.34 -8.98
C ALA A 114 1.22 -10.95 -9.04
N ILE A 115 0.79 -9.97 -8.24
CA ILE A 115 -0.58 -9.43 -8.30
C ILE A 115 -0.79 -8.68 -9.62
N TRP A 116 0.17 -7.86 -10.05
CA TRP A 116 0.09 -7.10 -11.31
C TRP A 116 -0.05 -8.03 -12.53
N GLU A 117 0.80 -9.05 -12.62
CA GLU A 117 0.84 -10.02 -13.72
C GLU A 117 -0.27 -11.07 -13.64
N SER A 118 -1.03 -11.10 -12.54
CA SER A 118 -2.18 -12.00 -12.41
C SER A 118 -3.29 -11.72 -13.42
N GLY A 119 -3.23 -10.62 -14.17
CA GLY A 119 -4.22 -10.22 -15.17
C GLY A 119 -4.83 -8.85 -14.90
N ILE A 120 -4.60 -8.28 -13.72
CA ILE A 120 -5.09 -6.93 -13.39
C ILE A 120 -4.43 -5.85 -14.27
N ASN A 121 -3.19 -6.05 -14.71
CA ASN A 121 -2.51 -5.16 -15.65
C ASN A 121 -3.30 -4.90 -16.95
N ARG A 122 -4.04 -5.91 -17.45
CA ARG A 122 -4.86 -5.80 -18.65
C ARG A 122 -5.98 -4.77 -18.50
N ILE A 123 -6.51 -4.61 -17.28
CA ILE A 123 -7.55 -3.62 -16.97
C ILE A 123 -7.04 -2.20 -17.20
N PHE A 124 -5.75 -1.97 -16.96
CA PHE A 124 -5.13 -0.67 -17.10
C PHE A 124 -4.60 -0.37 -18.50
N THR A 125 -4.70 -1.31 -19.44
CA THR A 125 -4.28 -1.07 -20.83
C THR A 125 -5.12 0.05 -21.46
N ASP A 126 -6.41 0.12 -21.11
CA ASP A 126 -7.34 1.15 -21.63
C ASP A 126 -7.58 2.30 -20.64
N ILE A 127 -6.89 2.31 -19.49
CA ILE A 127 -7.04 3.36 -18.47
C ILE A 127 -5.83 4.28 -18.53
N ASN A 128 -5.92 5.30 -19.37
CA ASN A 128 -4.94 6.37 -19.42
C ASN A 128 -5.30 7.49 -18.43
N VAL A 129 -4.34 7.91 -17.60
CA VAL A 129 -4.51 9.04 -16.67
C VAL A 129 -3.65 10.20 -17.14
N SER A 130 -4.27 11.18 -17.81
CA SER A 130 -3.61 12.43 -18.24
C SER A 130 -2.31 12.22 -19.04
N GLY A 131 -2.32 11.27 -19.99
CA GLY A 131 -1.15 10.92 -20.81
C GLY A 131 -0.18 9.93 -20.15
N LYS A 132 -0.50 9.44 -18.95
CA LYS A 132 0.30 8.42 -18.25
C LYS A 132 -0.32 7.03 -18.41
N ALA A 133 0.55 6.03 -18.49
CA ALA A 133 0.19 4.63 -18.53
C ALA A 133 0.55 3.96 -17.20
N ALA A 134 -0.28 3.02 -16.76
CA ALA A 134 0.02 2.22 -15.57
C ALA A 134 1.15 1.23 -15.89
N THR A 135 2.09 1.07 -14.97
CA THR A 135 3.30 0.26 -15.17
C THR A 135 3.42 -0.90 -14.19
N GLY A 136 2.76 -0.82 -13.04
CA GLY A 136 2.92 -1.81 -11.97
C GLY A 136 2.08 -1.50 -10.75
N LEU A 137 2.35 -2.25 -9.69
CA LEU A 137 1.87 -1.94 -8.34
C LEU A 137 3.03 -1.48 -7.48
N ASN A 138 2.75 -0.51 -6.61
CA ASN A 138 3.69 -0.05 -5.62
C ASN A 138 4.09 -1.22 -4.69
N PRO A 139 5.39 -1.46 -4.46
CA PRO A 139 5.84 -2.54 -3.59
C PRO A 139 5.39 -2.42 -2.13
N ASN A 140 4.97 -1.25 -1.68
CA ASN A 140 4.42 -1.03 -0.33
C ASN A 140 2.99 -1.59 -0.24
N ILE A 141 2.89 -2.86 0.13
CA ILE A 141 1.64 -3.59 0.26
C ILE A 141 1.23 -3.63 1.73
N ARG A 142 -0.05 -3.38 1.99
CA ARG A 142 -0.62 -3.41 3.34
C ARG A 142 -1.72 -4.47 3.42
N PHE A 143 -1.77 -5.14 4.56
CA PHE A 143 -2.88 -6.02 4.92
C PHE A 143 -3.61 -5.37 6.07
N TYR A 144 -4.92 -5.24 5.94
CA TYR A 144 -5.79 -4.69 6.96
C TYR A 144 -6.70 -5.76 7.52
N ARG A 145 -6.90 -5.74 8.83
CA ARG A 145 -7.91 -6.52 9.54
C ARG A 145 -8.76 -5.58 10.40
N TYR A 146 -10.07 -5.75 10.34
CA TYR A 146 -11.04 -5.01 11.15
C TYR A 146 -11.91 -6.00 11.89
N THR A 147 -11.85 -5.96 13.20
CA THR A 147 -12.70 -6.71 14.13
C THR A 147 -13.88 -5.85 14.58
N GLU A 148 -14.78 -6.42 15.39
CA GLU A 148 -15.96 -5.73 15.91
C GLU A 148 -15.62 -4.33 16.47
N GLY A 149 -16.36 -3.31 16.01
CA GLY A 149 -16.20 -1.91 16.43
C GLY A 149 -15.15 -1.12 15.66
N GLN A 150 -14.22 -1.79 14.99
CA GLN A 150 -13.13 -1.16 14.26
C GLN A 150 -13.62 -0.53 12.94
N ARG A 151 -12.96 0.57 12.53
CA ARG A 151 -13.28 1.33 11.31
C ARG A 151 -12.12 2.22 10.86
N PHE A 152 -12.19 2.69 9.62
CA PHE A 152 -11.32 3.76 9.14
C PHE A 152 -12.20 4.91 8.67
N GLY A 153 -12.17 6.03 9.40
CA GLY A 153 -12.99 7.21 9.12
C GLY A 153 -12.66 7.87 7.77
N ARG A 154 -13.49 8.84 7.39
CA ARG A 154 -13.40 9.53 6.11
C ARG A 154 -12.00 10.10 5.84
N HIS A 155 -11.45 9.78 4.68
CA HIS A 155 -10.14 10.22 4.24
C HIS A 155 -10.04 10.32 2.71
N ILE A 156 -8.93 10.90 2.28
CA ILE A 156 -8.43 10.89 0.91
C ILE A 156 -7.15 10.07 0.93
N ASP A 157 -7.00 9.18 -0.05
CA ASP A 157 -5.74 8.52 -0.32
C ASP A 157 -4.87 9.48 -1.12
N GLU A 158 -3.62 9.68 -0.71
CA GLU A 158 -2.68 10.55 -1.40
C GLU A 158 -1.85 9.78 -2.42
N SER A 159 -1.55 10.43 -3.55
CA SER A 159 -0.63 9.88 -4.54
C SER A 159 0.81 9.95 -4.04
N VAL A 160 1.54 8.85 -4.19
CA VAL A 160 2.96 8.73 -3.84
C VAL A 160 3.81 9.09 -5.07
N ASP A 161 4.73 10.04 -4.91
CA ASP A 161 5.78 10.33 -5.90
C ASP A 161 6.85 9.25 -5.85
N LEU A 162 7.13 8.63 -7.00
CA LEU A 162 8.09 7.53 -7.13
C LEU A 162 9.43 7.99 -7.72
N GLY A 163 9.57 9.28 -8.05
CA GLY A 163 10.69 9.82 -8.81
C GLY A 163 10.49 9.70 -10.32
N ASP A 164 11.33 10.41 -11.08
CA ASP A 164 11.41 10.36 -12.55
C ASP A 164 10.06 10.60 -13.27
N GLY A 165 9.20 11.42 -12.67
CA GLY A 165 7.86 11.74 -13.19
C GLY A 165 6.83 10.62 -13.00
N SER A 166 7.18 9.55 -12.29
CA SER A 166 6.30 8.42 -11.97
C SER A 166 5.55 8.67 -10.66
N LYS A 167 4.28 8.27 -10.60
CA LYS A 167 3.41 8.52 -9.45
C LYS A 167 2.31 7.48 -9.36
N THR A 168 1.77 7.23 -8.17
CA THR A 168 0.58 6.39 -8.01
C THR A 168 -0.72 7.16 -8.32
N TYR A 169 -1.70 6.50 -8.97
CA TYR A 169 -3.02 7.12 -9.28
C TYR A 169 -4.26 6.30 -8.91
N TYR A 170 -4.12 5.01 -8.66
CA TYR A 170 -5.23 4.18 -8.19
C TYR A 170 -4.85 3.46 -6.91
N THR A 171 -5.82 3.38 -6.00
CA THR A 171 -5.82 2.42 -4.92
C THR A 171 -6.43 1.10 -5.42
N LEU A 172 -5.77 -0.02 -5.13
CA LEU A 172 -6.26 -1.38 -5.28
C LEU A 172 -6.55 -1.97 -3.89
N LEU A 173 -7.83 -2.25 -3.63
CA LEU A 173 -8.30 -2.99 -2.47
C LEU A 173 -8.75 -4.39 -2.90
N ILE A 174 -8.20 -5.44 -2.32
CA ILE A 174 -8.63 -6.84 -2.54
C ILE A 174 -9.25 -7.36 -1.25
N TYR A 175 -10.55 -7.64 -1.24
CA TYR A 175 -11.24 -8.16 -0.06
C TYR A 175 -10.94 -9.65 0.10
N LEU A 176 -10.26 -10.01 1.19
CA LEU A 176 -9.93 -11.40 1.51
C LEU A 176 -11.04 -12.10 2.32
N SER A 177 -11.85 -11.32 3.02
CA SER A 177 -13.03 -11.80 3.73
C SER A 177 -14.26 -10.94 3.43
N GLY A 178 -15.44 -11.52 3.65
CA GLY A 178 -16.72 -10.83 3.57
C GLY A 178 -17.86 -11.73 3.15
N LYS A 179 -18.83 -11.20 2.41
CA LYS A 179 -19.91 -12.03 1.85
C LYS A 179 -19.30 -13.11 0.97
N GLY A 180 -19.78 -14.34 1.10
CA GLY A 180 -19.24 -15.51 0.37
C GLY A 180 -18.05 -16.19 1.05
N SER A 181 -17.48 -15.60 2.12
CA SER A 181 -16.52 -16.33 2.95
C SER A 181 -17.15 -17.58 3.56
N ALA A 182 -16.37 -18.66 3.64
CA ALA A 182 -16.73 -19.81 4.45
C ALA A 182 -17.12 -19.33 5.85
N LYS A 183 -18.29 -19.80 6.32
CA LYS A 183 -18.73 -19.61 7.70
C LYS A 183 -17.61 -20.13 8.60
N ASP A 184 -17.16 -19.31 9.53
CA ASP A 184 -16.32 -19.82 10.60
C ASP A 184 -17.15 -20.74 11.50
N SER A 185 -16.49 -21.36 12.48
CA SER A 185 -17.13 -22.25 13.46
C SER A 185 -18.27 -21.58 14.24
N SER A 186 -18.36 -20.23 14.23
CA SER A 186 -19.44 -19.46 14.88
C SER A 186 -20.66 -19.23 13.99
N GLY A 187 -20.56 -19.50 12.69
CA GLY A 187 -21.65 -19.35 11.72
C GLY A 187 -21.98 -17.91 11.34
N GLN A 188 -21.19 -16.92 11.80
CA GLN A 188 -21.48 -15.50 11.64
C GLN A 188 -21.01 -14.94 10.30
N ALA A 189 -21.89 -14.20 9.62
CA ALA A 189 -21.56 -13.50 8.37
C ALA A 189 -21.00 -12.11 8.67
N LEU A 190 -20.15 -11.57 7.79
CA LEU A 190 -19.67 -10.19 7.89
C LEU A 190 -20.84 -9.20 7.75
N ILE A 191 -21.07 -8.35 8.77
CA ILE A 191 -22.03 -7.24 8.73
C ILE A 191 -21.29 -5.92 8.99
N GLY A 192 -21.50 -4.94 8.12
CA GLY A 192 -20.74 -3.69 8.14
C GLY A 192 -19.44 -3.81 7.36
N GLY A 193 -18.50 -2.90 7.62
CA GLY A 193 -17.21 -2.91 6.92
C GLY A 193 -17.27 -2.44 5.46
N GLU A 194 -18.37 -1.82 5.02
CA GLU A 194 -18.49 -1.30 3.66
C GLU A 194 -17.45 -0.21 3.39
N THR A 195 -16.91 -0.17 2.17
CA THR A 195 -16.14 0.97 1.69
C THR A 195 -17.12 1.95 1.05
N VAL A 196 -17.25 3.15 1.63
CA VAL A 196 -18.27 4.13 1.24
C VAL A 196 -17.62 5.39 0.70
N PHE A 197 -18.10 5.86 -0.44
CA PHE A 197 -17.60 7.03 -1.15
C PHE A 197 -18.61 8.17 -1.10
N TYR A 198 -18.10 9.38 -0.92
CA TYR A 198 -18.87 10.59 -0.76
C TYR A 198 -18.54 11.63 -1.84
N ASP A 199 -19.53 12.43 -2.21
CA ASP A 199 -19.32 13.64 -3.00
C ASP A 199 -18.79 14.80 -2.13
N GLN A 200 -18.51 15.93 -2.76
CA GLN A 200 -18.01 17.14 -2.09
C GLN A 200 -19.01 17.76 -1.12
N ARG A 201 -20.30 17.41 -1.22
CA ARG A 201 -21.37 17.86 -0.31
C ARG A 201 -21.61 16.86 0.84
N GLY A 202 -20.87 15.76 0.87
CA GLY A 202 -21.01 14.69 1.86
C GLY A 202 -22.14 13.70 1.56
N GLY A 203 -22.74 13.75 0.38
CA GLY A 203 -23.72 12.76 -0.09
C GLY A 203 -23.04 11.44 -0.46
N ILE A 204 -23.69 10.31 -0.17
CA ILE A 204 -23.16 8.99 -0.54
C ILE A 204 -23.34 8.78 -2.05
N VAL A 205 -22.23 8.50 -2.74
CA VAL A 205 -22.21 8.24 -4.19
C VAL A 205 -22.12 6.74 -4.48
N ALA A 206 -21.38 6.01 -3.65
CA ALA A 206 -21.23 4.57 -3.78
C ALA A 206 -20.98 3.90 -2.43
N GLU A 207 -21.45 2.67 -2.32
CA GLU A 207 -21.23 1.80 -1.17
C GLU A 207 -20.84 0.41 -1.70
N VAL A 208 -19.64 -0.03 -1.35
CA VAL A 208 -19.08 -1.30 -1.80
C VAL A 208 -18.96 -2.23 -0.59
N ALA A 209 -19.84 -3.23 -0.54
CA ALA A 209 -19.79 -4.25 0.49
C ALA A 209 -18.55 -5.14 0.29
N PRO A 210 -17.85 -5.54 1.37
CA PRO A 210 -16.78 -6.52 1.29
C PRO A 210 -17.33 -7.88 0.85
N VAL A 211 -16.92 -8.33 -0.32
CA VAL A 211 -17.21 -9.65 -0.88
C VAL A 211 -15.89 -10.37 -1.02
N GLN A 212 -15.76 -11.57 -0.42
CA GLN A 212 -14.50 -12.31 -0.49
C GLN A 212 -14.11 -12.54 -1.95
N GLY A 213 -12.85 -12.26 -2.26
CA GLY A 213 -12.30 -12.43 -3.59
C GLY A 213 -12.46 -11.23 -4.51
N MET A 214 -13.31 -10.26 -4.18
CA MET A 214 -13.54 -9.09 -5.01
C MET A 214 -12.41 -8.07 -4.85
N ALA A 215 -11.98 -7.47 -5.96
CA ALA A 215 -11.15 -6.27 -5.95
C ALA A 215 -11.99 -5.01 -6.22
N LEU A 216 -11.57 -3.90 -5.61
CA LEU A 216 -12.09 -2.55 -5.80
C LEU A 216 -10.92 -1.65 -6.19
N LEU A 217 -11.09 -0.92 -7.29
CA LEU A 217 -10.18 0.12 -7.76
C LEU A 217 -10.87 1.47 -7.64
N HIS A 218 -10.16 2.45 -7.10
CA HIS A 218 -10.59 3.85 -7.13
C HIS A 218 -9.41 4.78 -7.33
N LEU A 219 -9.67 5.94 -7.93
CA LEU A 219 -8.65 6.99 -8.02
C LEU A 219 -8.24 7.46 -6.62
N HIS A 220 -6.97 7.82 -6.49
CA HIS A 220 -6.45 8.56 -5.34
C HIS A 220 -5.68 9.83 -5.77
N GLY A 221 -5.19 10.60 -4.80
CA GLY A 221 -4.62 11.94 -4.99
C GLY A 221 -5.69 12.99 -5.33
N ALA A 222 -5.38 13.89 -6.26
CA ALA A 222 -6.22 15.05 -6.58
C ALA A 222 -7.63 14.71 -7.09
N LYS A 223 -7.85 13.50 -7.58
CA LYS A 223 -9.16 13.00 -8.05
C LYS A 223 -9.76 11.95 -7.12
N CYS A 224 -9.19 11.77 -5.93
CA CYS A 224 -9.72 10.85 -4.94
C CYS A 224 -11.10 11.33 -4.47
N MET A 225 -12.03 10.40 -4.34
CA MET A 225 -13.28 10.67 -3.64
C MET A 225 -13.07 10.46 -2.14
N LEU A 226 -13.67 11.32 -1.32
CA LEU A 226 -13.68 11.14 0.12
C LEU A 226 -14.33 9.79 0.43
N HIS A 227 -13.66 8.95 1.22
CA HIS A 227 -14.15 7.61 1.48
C HIS A 227 -13.79 7.10 2.88
N GLU A 228 -14.54 6.12 3.37
CA GLU A 228 -14.32 5.49 4.67
C GLU A 228 -14.50 3.97 4.58
N ALA A 229 -13.89 3.24 5.52
CA ALA A 229 -14.31 1.88 5.84
C ALA A 229 -15.24 1.95 7.06
N ARG A 230 -16.52 1.63 6.86
CA ARG A 230 -17.54 1.65 7.92
C ARG A 230 -17.23 0.63 9.01
N VAL A 231 -17.86 0.86 10.17
CA VAL A 231 -17.74 0.00 11.34
C VAL A 231 -18.12 -1.45 11.03
N VAL A 232 -17.28 -2.38 11.47
CA VAL A 232 -17.62 -3.81 11.52
C VAL A 232 -18.54 -4.02 12.73
N LYS A 233 -19.76 -4.52 12.50
CA LYS A 233 -20.79 -4.60 13.56
C LYS A 233 -20.48 -5.68 14.59
N LYS A 234 -21.31 -5.81 15.62
CA LYS A 234 -21.10 -6.82 16.66
C LYS A 234 -21.36 -8.24 16.20
N ASN A 235 -20.70 -9.23 16.81
CA ASN A 235 -20.92 -10.65 16.58
C ASN A 235 -20.82 -11.02 15.09
N THR A 236 -19.70 -10.64 14.48
CA THR A 236 -19.45 -10.81 13.06
C THR A 236 -18.01 -11.22 12.81
N LYS A 237 -17.75 -11.86 11.66
CA LYS A 237 -16.40 -12.16 11.19
C LYS A 237 -15.61 -10.87 10.94
N ALA A 238 -14.29 -10.91 11.11
CA ALA A 238 -13.40 -9.81 10.76
C ALA A 238 -13.39 -9.52 9.25
N LYS A 239 -13.29 -8.23 8.88
CA LYS A 239 -13.02 -7.79 7.51
C LYS A 239 -11.51 -7.77 7.27
N GLU A 240 -11.06 -8.43 6.21
CA GLU A 240 -9.66 -8.49 5.83
C GLU A 240 -9.47 -8.07 4.38
N ALA A 241 -8.44 -7.27 4.11
CA ALA A 241 -8.17 -6.77 2.77
C ALA A 241 -6.68 -6.52 2.53
N ILE A 242 -6.26 -6.69 1.27
CA ILE A 242 -4.97 -6.21 0.77
C ILE A 242 -5.17 -4.82 0.17
N TYR A 243 -4.23 -3.91 0.45
CA TYR A 243 -4.13 -2.60 -0.15
C TYR A 243 -2.80 -2.49 -0.89
N ALA A 244 -2.86 -2.02 -2.13
CA ALA A 244 -1.70 -1.63 -2.93
C ALA A 244 -2.06 -0.41 -3.79
N ASP A 245 -1.05 0.38 -4.16
CA ASP A 245 -1.24 1.48 -5.10
C ASP A 245 -0.79 1.07 -6.51
N VAL A 246 -1.36 1.69 -7.55
CA VAL A 246 -0.99 1.44 -8.95
C VAL A 246 -0.08 2.55 -9.44
N ASP A 247 1.11 2.16 -9.90
CA ASP A 247 2.16 3.05 -10.39
C ASP A 247 1.88 3.46 -11.84
N TYR A 248 2.09 4.73 -12.16
CA TYR A 248 1.97 5.26 -13.51
C TYR A 248 3.22 6.05 -13.88
N THR A 249 3.59 5.98 -15.15
CA THR A 249 4.64 6.81 -15.76
C THR A 249 4.15 7.42 -17.07
N TRP A 250 4.92 8.35 -17.64
CA TRP A 250 4.60 8.96 -18.92
C TRP A 250 4.51 7.91 -20.02
N GLN A 251 3.39 7.92 -20.77
CA GLN A 251 3.29 7.06 -21.94
C GLN A 251 4.19 7.64 -23.04
N LEU A 252 5.26 6.90 -23.39
CA LEU A 252 6.06 7.21 -24.57
C LEU A 252 5.17 7.06 -25.80
N LYS A 253 4.72 8.18 -26.37
CA LYS A 253 4.08 8.19 -27.68
C LYS A 253 5.18 8.13 -28.73
N PHE A 254 5.50 6.93 -29.21
CA PHE A 254 6.22 6.81 -30.47
C PHE A 254 5.23 7.19 -31.59
N GLN A 255 5.16 8.47 -31.95
CA GLN A 255 4.51 8.86 -33.18
C GLN A 255 5.45 8.47 -34.33
N ASN A 256 5.06 7.46 -35.09
CA ASN A 256 5.65 7.07 -36.37
C ASN A 256 7.17 6.88 -36.35
N LEU A 257 7.63 5.75 -35.78
CA LEU A 257 8.97 5.26 -36.04
C LEU A 257 9.04 4.81 -37.52
N VAL A 258 9.36 5.73 -38.44
CA VAL A 258 9.73 5.36 -39.81
C VAL A 258 11.18 4.90 -39.74
N VAL A 259 11.39 3.58 -39.80
CA VAL A 259 12.72 2.98 -39.96
C VAL A 259 13.16 3.23 -41.41
N LEU A 260 13.85 4.34 -41.67
CA LEU A 260 14.61 4.51 -42.91
C LEU A 260 15.99 3.87 -42.72
N ALA A 261 16.11 2.59 -43.06
CA ALA A 261 17.40 1.94 -43.18
C ALA A 261 17.81 1.97 -44.65
N GLU A 262 18.71 2.88 -45.04
CA GLU A 262 19.49 2.71 -46.27
C GLU A 262 20.67 3.68 -46.35
N THR A 263 21.87 3.20 -46.00
CA THR A 263 23.12 3.52 -46.71
C THR A 263 24.03 2.29 -46.71
N LEU A 264 24.69 2.03 -47.84
CA LEU A 264 25.51 0.83 -48.07
C LEU A 264 26.67 0.67 -47.07
N GLU A 265 27.13 1.74 -46.41
CA GLU A 265 28.25 1.68 -45.44
C GLU A 265 27.87 0.97 -44.13
N ALA A 266 26.61 1.03 -43.69
CA ALA A 266 26.20 0.40 -42.42
C ALA A 266 26.17 -1.14 -42.47
N LYS A 267 26.05 -1.74 -43.67
CA LYS A 267 26.06 -3.21 -43.85
C LYS A 267 27.42 -3.84 -43.63
N GLN A 268 28.52 -3.11 -43.80
CA GLN A 268 29.87 -3.66 -43.61
C GLN A 268 30.34 -3.63 -42.14
N MET A 269 29.67 -2.88 -41.26
CA MET A 269 30.08 -2.73 -39.86
C MET A 269 29.11 -3.32 -38.83
N GLY A 270 27.98 -3.92 -39.24
CA GLY A 270 27.05 -4.57 -38.30
C GLY A 270 26.43 -3.63 -37.25
N LEU A 271 26.43 -2.33 -37.50
CA LEU A 271 25.90 -1.31 -36.59
C LEU A 271 24.48 -0.92 -37.02
N VAL A 272 23.49 -1.36 -36.24
CA VAL A 272 22.14 -0.79 -36.28
C VAL A 272 22.18 0.52 -35.49
N LEU A 273 22.21 1.65 -36.19
CA LEU A 273 22.13 2.96 -35.55
C LEU A 273 20.66 3.25 -35.18
N VAL A 274 20.27 2.98 -33.93
CA VAL A 274 18.97 3.41 -33.41
C VAL A 274 19.12 4.84 -32.89
N VAL A 275 18.80 5.83 -33.72
CA VAL A 275 18.72 7.22 -33.27
C VAL A 275 17.37 7.40 -32.57
N VAL A 276 17.36 7.32 -31.24
CA VAL A 276 16.20 7.69 -30.43
C VAL A 276 16.21 9.21 -30.27
N GLN A 277 15.42 9.92 -31.08
CA GLN A 277 15.23 11.35 -30.90
C GLN A 277 14.26 11.59 -29.74
N TYR A 278 14.78 12.09 -28.62
CA TYR A 278 14.00 12.54 -27.47
C TYR A 278 13.43 13.94 -27.77
N GLU A 279 12.11 14.07 -27.88
CA GLU A 279 11.45 15.37 -27.67
C GLU A 279 10.81 15.36 -26.28
N GLN A 280 11.46 16.02 -25.33
CA GLN A 280 10.79 16.50 -24.13
C GLN A 280 9.82 17.60 -24.57
N ASN A 281 8.53 17.28 -24.67
CA ASN A 281 7.49 18.29 -24.76
C ASN A 281 7.37 19.02 -23.41
N MET A 282 8.31 19.91 -23.12
CA MET A 282 8.11 21.01 -22.19
C MET A 282 7.24 22.05 -22.88
N ASN A 283 5.93 21.81 -22.94
CA ASN A 283 5.00 22.90 -23.17
C ASN A 283 4.94 23.76 -21.89
N ARG A 284 5.86 24.73 -21.85
CA ARG A 284 5.59 26.03 -21.26
C ARG A 284 4.39 26.62 -21.97
N THR A 285 3.40 27.09 -21.22
CA THR A 285 2.63 28.24 -21.66
C THR A 285 2.26 29.08 -20.44
N LEU A 286 2.96 30.22 -20.36
CA LEU A 286 2.64 31.53 -19.77
C LEU A 286 1.97 31.59 -18.39
#